data_AF-A0A976DEI3-F1
#
_entry.id   AF-A0A976DEI3-F1
#
_cell.length_a   1.000
_cell.length_b   1.000
_cell.length_c   1.000
_cell.angle_alpha   90.00
_cell.angle_beta   90.00
_cell.angle_gamma   90.00
#
_symmetry.space_group_name_H-M   'P 1'
#
loop_
_entity.id
_entity.type
_entity.pdbx_description
1 polymer ?
#
loop_
_entity_poly.entity_id
_entity_poly.type
_entity_poly.pdbx_seq_one_letter_code
_entity_poly.pdbx_strand_id
1 'polypeptide(L)'
;MAGSLALVCSAAAWATLPGVWEVTTSMQGAPSGERKSSATACVNVTQMKSGFEQAMLDISASGTLKGGLKCVVTDLVRSSAGSKWKASCEGPVGAMQGSGAATTEGASASLIQSFELQTPFGARPLKQVLQAKRLGDCK
;
A
#
# COMPACT_ATOMS: atom_id res chain seq x y z
N MET A 1 -23.70 -44.56 -5.29
CA MET A 1 -23.78 -43.38 -4.40
C MET A 1 -22.54 -42.54 -4.66
N ALA A 2 -22.69 -41.41 -5.34
CA ALA A 2 -21.58 -40.54 -5.72
C ALA A 2 -21.11 -39.76 -4.49
N GLY A 3 -19.87 -40.01 -4.05
CA GLY A 3 -19.23 -39.23 -3.00
C GLY A 3 -18.76 -37.90 -3.57
N SER A 4 -19.43 -36.81 -3.22
CA SER A 4 -18.96 -35.46 -3.50
C SER A 4 -17.70 -35.18 -2.68
N LEU A 5 -16.54 -35.21 -3.33
CA LEU A 5 -15.31 -34.61 -2.83
C LEU A 5 -15.51 -33.09 -2.80
N ALA A 6 -15.81 -32.56 -1.62
CA ALA A 6 -15.77 -31.12 -1.37
C ALA A 6 -14.33 -30.65 -1.53
N LEU A 7 -14.04 -29.96 -2.65
CA LEU A 7 -12.84 -29.15 -2.78
C LEU A 7 -12.88 -28.10 -1.67
N VAL A 8 -12.06 -28.31 -0.63
CA VAL A 8 -11.69 -27.26 0.31
C VAL A 8 -10.89 -26.26 -0.52
N CYS A 9 -11.60 -25.25 -1.04
CA CYS A 9 -11.01 -24.10 -1.68
C CYS A 9 -10.27 -23.34 -0.59
N SER A 10 -9.03 -23.75 -0.31
CA SER A 10 -8.09 -22.97 0.49
C SER A 10 -7.82 -21.69 -0.27
N ALA A 11 -8.69 -20.69 -0.06
CA ALA A 11 -8.42 -19.31 -0.42
C ALA A 11 -7.08 -18.98 0.23
N ALA A 12 -6.00 -18.98 -0.56
CA ALA A 12 -4.69 -18.58 -0.07
C ALA A 12 -4.86 -17.15 0.42
N ALA A 13 -4.99 -17.01 1.72
CA ALA A 13 -5.17 -15.73 2.34
C ALA A 13 -3.90 -14.94 2.05
N TRP A 14 -4.08 -13.67 1.75
CA TRP A 14 -3.02 -12.69 1.76
C TRP A 14 -2.17 -12.82 3.02
N ALA A 15 -0.99 -13.42 2.88
CA ALA A 15 -0.20 -13.83 4.04
C ALA A 15 0.90 -12.80 4.32
N THR A 16 0.52 -11.62 4.82
CA THR A 16 1.50 -10.65 5.34
C THR A 16 1.72 -10.87 6.83
N LEU A 17 2.97 -11.08 7.22
CA LEU A 17 3.37 -11.35 8.60
C LEU A 17 3.62 -10.04 9.37
N PRO A 18 3.13 -9.90 10.61
CA PRO A 18 3.49 -8.76 11.46
C PRO A 18 5.01 -8.71 11.66
N GLY A 19 5.55 -7.51 11.91
CA GLY A 19 6.99 -7.32 12.09
C GLY A 19 7.48 -5.93 11.72
N VAL A 20 8.79 -5.75 11.67
CA VAL A 20 9.43 -4.54 11.17
C VAL A 20 9.44 -4.60 9.65
N TRP A 21 8.88 -3.57 9.00
CA TRP A 21 8.83 -3.43 7.56
C TRP A 21 9.59 -2.19 7.13
N GLU A 22 10.48 -2.36 6.16
CA GLU A 22 11.08 -1.28 5.38
C GLU A 22 10.25 -1.06 4.12
N VAL A 23 9.90 0.20 3.84
CA VAL A 23 9.11 0.60 2.67
C VAL A 23 9.91 1.63 1.88
N THR A 24 10.40 1.21 0.72
CA THR A 24 10.98 2.11 -0.27
C THR A 24 9.88 2.63 -1.19
N THR A 25 9.78 3.94 -1.32
CA THR A 25 8.78 4.64 -2.13
C THR A 25 9.47 5.33 -3.29
N SER A 26 8.94 5.16 -4.51
CA SER A 26 9.24 6.00 -5.67
C SER A 26 7.96 6.70 -6.13
N MET A 27 8.04 7.99 -6.41
CA MET A 27 6.94 8.79 -6.92
C MET A 27 7.35 9.46 -8.23
N GLN A 28 6.58 9.20 -9.29
CA GLN A 28 6.76 9.74 -10.63
C GLN A 28 5.62 10.71 -10.96
N GLY A 29 5.90 11.70 -11.81
CA GLY A 29 4.93 12.73 -12.20
C GLY A 29 4.91 13.97 -11.28
N ALA A 30 5.71 13.99 -10.21
CA ALA A 30 5.83 15.16 -9.35
C ALA A 30 6.56 16.32 -10.08
N PRO A 31 6.21 17.60 -9.82
CA PRO A 31 6.81 18.76 -10.49
C PRO A 31 8.32 18.87 -10.34
N SER A 32 8.87 18.33 -9.26
CA SER A 32 10.31 18.32 -8.98
C SER A 32 11.05 17.10 -9.53
N GLY A 33 10.44 16.31 -10.41
CA GLY A 33 10.99 15.04 -10.89
C GLY A 33 10.72 13.85 -9.96
N GLU A 34 11.31 12.70 -10.27
CA GLU A 34 11.15 11.47 -9.49
C GLU A 34 11.66 11.65 -8.05
N ARG A 35 10.82 11.32 -7.06
CA ARG A 35 11.21 11.33 -5.64
C ARG A 35 11.31 9.91 -5.12
N LYS A 36 12.39 9.62 -4.38
CA LYS A 36 12.57 8.34 -3.69
C LYS A 36 12.79 8.56 -2.20
N SER A 37 12.22 7.69 -1.37
CA SER A 37 12.51 7.63 0.06
C SER A 37 12.42 6.20 0.58
N SER A 38 13.04 5.93 1.72
CA SER A 38 12.79 4.72 2.48
C SER A 38 12.37 5.09 3.90
N ALA A 39 11.42 4.34 4.46
CA ALA A 39 11.02 4.45 5.86
C ALA A 39 10.78 3.07 6.43
N THR A 40 11.07 2.91 7.72
CA THR A 40 10.92 1.65 8.43
C THR A 40 9.99 1.83 9.61
N ALA A 41 9.04 0.93 9.79
CA ALA A 41 8.19 0.92 10.98
C ALA A 41 7.82 -0.51 11.41
N CYS A 42 7.45 -0.63 12.69
CA CYS A 42 6.80 -1.84 13.20
C CYS A 42 5.33 -1.86 12.77
N VAL A 43 4.90 -2.98 12.20
CA VAL A 43 3.51 -3.28 11.86
C VAL A 43 3.04 -4.46 12.70
N ASN A 44 2.16 -4.19 13.65
CA ASN A 44 1.63 -5.21 14.55
C ASN A 44 0.45 -5.98 13.92
N VAL A 45 -0.01 -7.03 14.62
CA VAL A 45 -1.12 -7.89 14.16
C VAL A 45 -2.41 -7.09 13.92
N THR A 46 -2.69 -6.09 14.74
CA THR A 46 -3.89 -5.25 14.61
C THR A 46 -3.85 -4.45 13.31
N GLN A 47 -2.72 -3.82 13.00
CA GLN A 47 -2.51 -3.07 11.75
C GLN A 47 -2.57 -3.97 10.52
N MET A 48 -2.04 -5.20 10.61
CA MET A 48 -2.17 -6.20 9.54
C MET A 48 -3.63 -6.57 9.28
N LYS A 49 -4.42 -6.79 10.35
CA LYS A 49 -5.84 -7.13 10.24
C LYS A 49 -6.66 -5.96 9.70
N SER A 50 -6.38 -4.74 10.12
CA SER A 50 -7.10 -3.54 9.67
C SER A 50 -6.77 -3.14 8.23
N GLY A 51 -5.57 -3.48 7.72
CA GLY A 51 -5.15 -3.04 6.38
C GLY A 51 -3.65 -3.04 6.19
N PHE A 52 -3.04 -4.10 5.64
CA PHE A 52 -1.63 -4.06 5.22
C PHE A 52 -1.35 -2.89 4.28
N GLU A 53 -2.24 -2.64 3.33
CA GLU A 53 -2.15 -1.57 2.34
C GLU A 53 -2.14 -0.19 3.01
N GLN A 54 -3.00 0.01 4.01
CA GLN A 54 -3.03 1.23 4.81
C GLN A 54 -1.73 1.40 5.59
N ALA A 55 -1.24 0.34 6.24
CA ALA A 55 0.02 0.38 6.98
C ALA A 55 1.21 0.73 6.07
N MET A 56 1.32 0.15 4.88
CA MET A 56 2.40 0.47 3.93
C MET A 56 2.32 1.92 3.46
N LEU A 57 1.11 2.43 3.21
CA LEU A 57 0.89 3.83 2.87
C LEU A 57 1.30 4.77 4.00
N ASP A 58 0.93 4.46 5.24
CA ASP A 58 1.28 5.28 6.42
C ASP A 58 2.81 5.34 6.62
N ILE A 59 3.50 4.21 6.46
CA ILE A 59 4.96 4.15 6.51
C ILE A 59 5.56 5.00 5.39
N SER A 60 5.07 4.84 4.15
CA SER A 60 5.57 5.60 3.00
C SER A 60 5.45 7.11 3.21
N ALA A 61 4.30 7.56 3.75
CA ALA A 61 4.03 8.96 4.01
C ALA A 61 5.02 9.56 5.03
N SER A 62 5.41 8.78 6.05
CA SER A 62 6.42 9.21 7.02
C SER A 62 7.80 9.49 6.40
N GLY A 63 8.16 8.77 5.32
CA GLY A 63 9.45 8.89 4.64
C GLY A 63 9.48 9.88 3.47
N THR A 64 8.47 9.85 2.59
CA THR A 64 8.47 10.69 1.36
C THR A 64 7.89 12.08 1.59
N LEU A 65 6.99 12.21 2.57
CA LEU A 65 6.12 13.37 2.72
C LEU A 65 6.18 13.86 4.16
N LYS A 66 7.28 14.56 4.51
CA LYS A 66 7.46 15.30 5.77
C LYS A 66 6.46 16.48 5.95
N GLY A 67 5.17 16.26 5.72
CA GLY A 67 4.16 17.31 5.62
C GLY A 67 2.73 16.85 5.95
N GLY A 68 2.54 15.70 6.59
CA GLY A 68 1.22 15.32 7.11
C GLY A 68 0.22 14.90 6.05
N LEU A 69 0.66 14.28 4.95
CA LEU A 69 -0.25 13.64 4.01
C LEU A 69 -0.95 12.47 4.72
N LYS A 70 -2.28 12.53 4.83
CA LYS A 70 -3.10 11.46 5.39
C LYS A 70 -3.81 10.75 4.26
N CYS A 71 -3.52 9.46 4.09
CA CYS A 71 -4.19 8.62 3.11
C CYS A 71 -5.19 7.70 3.79
N VAL A 72 -6.31 7.44 3.13
CA VAL A 72 -7.33 6.49 3.57
C VAL A 72 -7.58 5.48 2.45
N VAL A 73 -7.40 4.21 2.76
CA VAL A 73 -7.72 3.07 1.89
C VAL A 73 -9.21 2.75 2.00
N THR A 74 -9.86 2.62 0.85
CA THR A 74 -11.29 2.29 0.69
C THR A 74 -11.44 1.24 -0.42
N ASP A 75 -12.61 0.61 -0.51
CA ASP A 75 -12.92 -0.41 -1.53
C ASP A 75 -11.84 -1.51 -1.63
N LEU A 76 -11.30 -1.92 -0.48
CA LEU A 76 -10.23 -2.92 -0.42
C LEU A 76 -10.77 -4.31 -0.74
N VAL A 77 -10.29 -4.88 -1.84
CA VAL A 77 -10.58 -6.24 -2.27
C VAL A 77 -9.29 -7.05 -2.21
N ARG A 78 -9.31 -8.16 -1.48
CA ARG A 78 -8.17 -9.07 -1.32
C ARG A 78 -8.45 -10.42 -1.98
N SER A 79 -7.42 -10.96 -2.62
CA SER A 79 -7.41 -12.29 -3.23
C SER A 79 -6.08 -12.98 -2.92
N SER A 80 -5.95 -14.25 -3.32
CA SER A 80 -4.69 -14.99 -3.23
C SER A 80 -3.57 -14.40 -4.07
N ALA A 81 -3.89 -13.68 -5.14
CA ALA A 81 -2.91 -13.07 -6.03
C ALA A 81 -2.46 -11.68 -5.59
N GLY A 82 -3.17 -11.05 -4.63
CA GLY A 82 -2.99 -9.63 -4.31
C GLY A 82 -4.30 -8.86 -4.10
N SER A 83 -4.22 -7.52 -4.07
CA SER A 83 -5.32 -6.59 -3.66
C SER A 83 -5.41 -5.52 -4.67
N LYS A 84 -6.61 -4.96 -4.68
CA LYS A 84 -6.92 -3.69 -5.27
C LYS A 84 -7.67 -2.86 -4.25
N TRP A 85 -7.43 -1.57 -4.27
CA TRP A 85 -8.11 -0.62 -3.40
C TRP A 85 -8.22 0.74 -4.09
N LYS A 86 -9.07 1.60 -3.52
CA LYS A 86 -9.02 3.04 -3.76
C LYS A 86 -8.34 3.72 -2.59
N ALA A 87 -7.65 4.82 -2.87
CA ALA A 87 -7.01 5.63 -1.85
C ALA A 87 -7.40 7.10 -2.06
N SER A 88 -7.78 7.77 -0.98
CA SER A 88 -7.94 9.22 -0.94
C SER A 88 -6.89 9.77 0.01
N CYS A 89 -6.09 10.73 -0.44
CA CYS A 89 -5.09 11.37 0.38
C CYS A 89 -5.31 12.87 0.45
N GLU A 90 -5.19 13.42 1.66
CA GLU A 90 -5.30 14.84 1.92
C GLU A 90 -3.98 15.37 2.48
N GLY A 91 -3.54 16.53 2.00
CA GLY A 91 -2.39 17.21 2.58
C GLY A 91 -2.22 18.64 2.07
N PRO A 92 -1.10 19.30 2.42
CA PRO A 92 -0.88 20.72 2.15
C PRO A 92 -0.87 21.09 0.67
N VAL A 93 -0.58 20.12 -0.19
CA VAL A 93 -0.47 20.29 -1.65
C VAL A 93 -1.79 20.01 -2.39
N GLY A 94 -2.86 19.64 -1.67
CA GLY A 94 -4.18 19.35 -2.22
C GLY A 94 -4.67 17.94 -1.91
N ALA A 95 -5.84 17.62 -2.46
CA ALA A 95 -6.43 16.29 -2.40
C ALA A 95 -5.96 15.43 -3.59
N MET A 96 -5.65 14.17 -3.29
CA MET A 96 -5.32 13.14 -4.28
C MET A 96 -6.32 12.00 -4.16
N GLN A 97 -6.80 11.51 -5.29
CA GLN A 97 -7.61 10.30 -5.35
C GLN A 97 -7.01 9.33 -6.33
N GLY A 98 -7.07 8.04 -6.02
CA GLY A 98 -6.38 7.05 -6.80
C GLY A 98 -6.83 5.63 -6.52
N SER A 99 -6.24 4.72 -7.29
CA SER A 99 -6.40 3.28 -7.10
C SER A 99 -5.05 2.62 -6.98
N GLY A 100 -4.97 1.62 -6.11
CA GLY A 100 -3.77 0.83 -5.89
C GLY A 100 -4.00 -0.64 -6.19
N ALA A 101 -2.90 -1.32 -6.46
CA ALA A 101 -2.84 -2.77 -6.44
C ALA A 101 -1.55 -3.22 -5.75
N ALA A 102 -1.62 -4.37 -5.10
CA ALA A 102 -0.48 -4.95 -4.39
C ALA A 102 -0.38 -6.43 -4.69
N THR A 103 0.86 -6.90 -4.79
CA THR A 103 1.20 -8.33 -4.80
C THR A 103 2.15 -8.60 -3.65
N THR A 104 2.09 -9.81 -3.11
CA THR A 104 2.95 -10.24 -2.01
C THR A 104 3.67 -11.52 -2.35
N GLU A 105 4.93 -11.60 -1.98
CA GLU A 105 5.78 -12.77 -2.14
C GLU A 105 6.54 -13.00 -0.84
N GLY A 106 5.95 -13.81 0.05
CA GLY A 106 6.51 -14.12 1.36
C GLY A 106 6.77 -12.88 2.22
N ALA A 107 8.04 -12.57 2.45
CA ALA A 107 8.49 -11.43 3.26
C ALA A 107 8.60 -10.10 2.49
N SER A 108 8.10 -10.06 1.26
CA SER A 108 8.16 -8.89 0.39
C SER A 108 6.77 -8.56 -0.16
N ALA A 109 6.53 -7.28 -0.45
CA ALA A 109 5.35 -6.82 -1.14
C ALA A 109 5.68 -5.69 -2.11
N SER A 110 5.00 -5.68 -3.25
CA SER A 110 5.09 -4.63 -4.25
C SER A 110 3.71 -3.99 -4.38
N LEU A 111 3.64 -2.67 -4.16
CA LEU A 111 2.41 -1.90 -4.29
C LEU A 111 2.60 -0.86 -5.39
N ILE A 112 1.62 -0.75 -6.27
CA ILE A 112 1.59 0.27 -7.33
C ILE A 112 0.30 1.05 -7.18
N GLN A 113 0.41 2.36 -7.16
CA GLN A 113 -0.72 3.27 -7.03
C GLN A 113 -0.66 4.35 -8.10
N SER A 114 -1.82 4.67 -8.65
CA SER A 114 -2.01 5.79 -9.54
C SER A 114 -2.93 6.78 -8.84
N PHE A 115 -2.49 8.03 -8.74
CA PHE A 115 -3.26 9.12 -8.17
C PHE A 115 -3.48 10.22 -9.20
N GLU A 116 -4.56 10.96 -9.05
CA GLU A 116 -4.73 12.26 -9.68
C GLU A 116 -4.62 13.34 -8.62
N LEU A 117 -3.59 14.18 -8.76
CA LEU A 117 -3.44 15.38 -7.96
C LEU A 117 -4.27 16.50 -8.57
N GLN A 118 -5.26 16.96 -7.83
CA GLN A 118 -6.07 18.11 -8.20
C GLN A 118 -5.32 19.39 -7.82
N THR A 119 -4.98 20.22 -8.81
CA THR A 119 -4.35 21.53 -8.60
C THR A 119 -5.21 22.64 -9.22
N PRO A 120 -5.01 23.93 -8.84
CA PRO A 120 -5.69 25.04 -9.49
C PRO A 120 -5.45 25.13 -11.01
N PHE A 121 -4.38 24.49 -11.52
CA PHE A 121 -4.00 24.48 -12.93
C PHE A 121 -4.44 23.20 -13.67
N GLY A 122 -5.26 22.36 -13.04
CA GLY A 122 -5.77 21.11 -13.60
C GLY A 122 -5.32 19.86 -12.82
N ALA A 123 -5.85 18.71 -13.24
CA ALA A 123 -5.49 17.40 -12.71
C ALA A 123 -4.17 16.89 -13.30
N ARG A 124 -3.32 16.29 -12.47
CA ARG A 124 -2.07 15.65 -12.92
C ARG A 124 -1.98 14.21 -12.43
N PRO A 125 -1.63 13.26 -13.32
CA PRO A 125 -1.41 11.89 -12.90
C PRO A 125 -0.08 11.76 -12.16
N LEU A 126 -0.12 11.05 -11.04
CA LEU A 126 1.03 10.63 -10.26
C LEU A 126 1.05 9.11 -10.19
N LYS A 127 2.25 8.53 -10.28
CA LYS A 127 2.44 7.10 -10.06
C LYS A 127 3.33 6.91 -8.84
N GLN A 128 2.85 6.17 -7.86
CA GLN A 128 3.61 5.76 -6.69
C GLN A 128 3.89 4.27 -6.77
N VAL A 129 5.13 3.88 -6.51
CA VAL A 129 5.54 2.49 -6.36
C VAL A 129 6.13 2.32 -4.98
N LEU A 130 5.61 1.37 -4.21
CA LEU A 130 6.13 0.97 -2.91
C LEU A 130 6.73 -0.43 -3.01
N GLN A 131 7.96 -0.58 -2.55
CA GLN A 131 8.60 -1.86 -2.34
C GLN A 131 8.75 -2.05 -0.84
N ALA A 132 8.05 -3.02 -0.29
CA ALA A 132 8.03 -3.32 1.12
C ALA A 132 8.76 -4.64 1.40
N LYS A 133 9.63 -4.63 2.41
CA LYS A 133 10.41 -5.81 2.83
C LYS A 133 10.35 -5.94 4.34
N ARG A 134 10.02 -7.14 4.83
CA ARG A 134 10.06 -7.46 6.26
C ARG A 134 11.50 -7.70 6.69
N LEU A 135 11.92 -6.99 7.74
CA LEU A 135 13.27 -7.07 8.32
C LEU A 135 13.35 -8.01 9.53
N GLY A 136 12.23 -8.30 10.19
CA GLY A 136 12.19 -9.15 11.38
C GLY A 136 10.95 -8.91 12.23
N ASP A 137 10.99 -9.37 13.48
CA ASP A 137 9.94 -9.12 14.46
C ASP A 137 10.06 -7.71 15.06
N CYS A 138 8.94 -7.15 15.52
CA CYS A 138 8.98 -5.93 16.33
C CYS A 138 9.63 -6.21 17.69
N LYS A 139 10.48 -5.28 18.15
CA LYS A 139 11.11 -5.33 19.47
C LYS A 139 10.29 -4.60 20.52
#